data_AF-A0A699KEU9-F1
#
_entry.id   AF-A0A699KEU9-F1
#
_cell.length_a   1.000
_cell.length_b   1.000
_cell.length_c   1.000
_cell.angle_alpha   90.00
_cell.angle_beta   90.00
_cell.angle_gamma   90.00
#
_symmetry.space_group_name_H-M   'P 1'
#
loop_
_entity.id
_entity.type
_entity.pdbx_description
1 polymer ?
#
loop_
_entity_poly.entity_id
_entity_poly.type
_entity_poly.pdbx_seq_one_letter_code
_entity_poly.pdbx_strand_id
1 'polypeptide(L)'
;RKMVSVKNSNAVLQILFFSSQPADEADLKNAASRSLYMAMAYHNELNESLVMQDVVYLEDEIEIPLSSNSSASGDTTFVNIILKDLGLDEDTGTYLRKGGRPKRYKYTQRWREHAQKLEEGTSSETTFWSKVEELKRKTYEKIKEQIIDLEKQVKEWVEKEEVGTDVFLEKSTFVEWWKTISKKHRSKSCLRVHL
;
A
#
# COMPACT_ATOMS: atom_id res chain seq x y z
N ARG A 1 27.84 -4.10 6.99
CA ARG A 1 26.47 -3.69 7.37
C ARG A 1 25.83 -4.90 8.05
N LYS A 2 25.08 -4.70 9.13
CA LYS A 2 24.43 -5.79 9.87
C LYS A 2 22.94 -5.75 9.58
N MET A 3 22.35 -6.90 9.24
CA MET A 3 20.91 -7.00 9.10
C MET A 3 20.33 -7.40 10.46
N VAL A 4 19.37 -6.64 10.96
CA VAL A 4 18.72 -6.94 12.25
C VAL A 4 17.30 -7.42 11.97
N SER A 5 17.00 -8.67 12.33
CA SER A 5 15.66 -9.22 12.23
C SER A 5 14.94 -9.07 13.56
N VAL A 6 13.82 -8.37 13.59
CA VAL A 6 13.05 -8.08 14.80
C VAL A 6 11.62 -8.56 14.61
N LYS A 7 11.14 -9.43 15.51
CA LYS A 7 9.78 -9.99 15.45
C LYS A 7 8.77 -9.21 16.29
N ASN A 8 9.21 -8.57 17.37
CA ASN A 8 8.36 -7.82 18.28
C ASN A 8 7.97 -6.45 17.67
N SER A 9 6.67 -6.22 17.46
CA SER A 9 6.14 -5.00 16.84
C SER A 9 6.42 -3.73 17.66
N ASN A 10 6.38 -3.82 18.99
CA ASN A 10 6.72 -2.70 19.87
C ASN A 10 8.21 -2.34 19.74
N ALA A 11 9.09 -3.35 19.68
CA ALA A 11 10.52 -3.13 19.44
C ALA A 11 10.77 -2.49 18.07
N VAL A 12 10.04 -2.90 17.03
CA VAL A 12 10.12 -2.26 15.70
C VAL A 12 9.74 -0.78 15.77
N LEU A 13 8.62 -0.44 16.41
CA LEU A 13 8.17 0.95 16.55
C LEU A 13 9.18 1.81 17.32
N GLN A 14 9.75 1.29 18.39
CA GLN A 14 10.77 1.98 19.17
C GLN A 14 12.06 2.18 18.38
N ILE A 15 12.54 1.14 17.70
CA ILE A 15 13.74 1.22 16.84
C ILE A 15 13.53 2.28 15.77
N LEU A 16 12.38 2.29 15.08
CA LEU A 16 12.07 3.30 14.06
C LEU A 16 12.09 4.73 14.61
N PHE A 17 11.56 4.92 15.82
CA PHE A 17 11.56 6.22 16.47
C PHE A 17 12.98 6.67 16.81
N PHE A 18 13.77 5.83 17.48
CA PHE A 18 15.12 6.19 17.92
C PHE A 18 16.13 6.27 16.77
N SER A 19 16.03 5.42 15.75
CA SER A 19 16.94 5.45 14.60
C SER A 19 16.77 6.70 13.73
N SER A 20 15.64 7.39 13.87
CA SER A 20 15.29 8.57 13.09
C SER A 20 15.60 9.88 13.81
N GLN A 21 16.16 9.82 15.02
CA GLN A 21 16.52 11.02 15.78
C GLN A 21 17.82 11.64 15.25
N PRO A 22 17.91 12.98 15.16
CA PRO A 22 19.15 13.68 14.84
C PRO A 22 20.14 13.52 15.99
N ALA A 23 21.44 13.44 15.68
CA ALA A 23 22.46 13.30 16.71
C ALA A 23 22.59 14.56 17.58
N ASP A 24 22.38 15.73 16.98
CA ASP A 24 22.36 17.03 17.63
C ASP A 24 21.44 18.01 16.88
N GLU A 25 21.30 19.23 17.40
CA GLU A 25 20.44 20.27 16.82
C GLU A 25 20.96 20.79 15.46
N ALA A 26 22.27 20.68 15.21
CA ALA A 26 22.86 21.06 13.93
C ALA A 26 22.59 20.01 12.84
N ASP A 27 22.40 18.74 13.23
CA ASP A 27 22.10 17.61 12.37
C ASP A 27 20.62 17.54 11.96
N LEU A 28 19.73 18.36 12.53
CA LEU A 28 18.29 18.30 12.25
C LEU A 28 17.94 18.42 10.75
N LYS A 29 18.61 19.36 10.05
CA LYS A 29 18.42 19.57 8.61
C LYS A 29 18.95 18.40 7.79
N ASN A 30 20.12 17.87 8.18
CA ASN A 30 20.76 16.75 7.51
C ASN A 30 20.00 15.44 7.75
N ALA A 31 19.44 15.23 8.95
CA ALA A 31 18.62 14.09 9.30
C ALA A 31 17.35 14.01 8.43
N ALA A 32 16.68 15.13 8.20
CA ALA A 32 15.50 15.19 7.32
C ALA A 32 15.86 14.89 5.86
N SER A 33 16.94 15.47 5.35
CA SER A 33 17.43 15.17 3.99
C SER A 33 17.87 13.71 3.85
N ARG A 34 18.56 13.18 4.86
CA ARG A 34 19.00 11.77 4.92
C ARG A 34 17.79 10.83 4.97
N SER A 35 16.76 11.11 5.77
CA SER A 35 15.56 10.26 5.82
C SER A 35 14.86 10.18 4.47
N LEU A 36 14.80 11.30 3.74
CA LEU A 36 14.19 11.33 2.42
C LEU A 36 15.01 10.56 1.39
N TYR A 37 16.35 10.71 1.44
CA TYR A 37 17.28 9.97 0.59
C TYR A 37 17.23 8.47 0.85
N MET A 38 17.26 8.03 2.11
CA MET A 38 17.18 6.61 2.48
C MET A 38 15.84 5.98 2.04
N ALA A 39 14.74 6.73 2.09
CA ALA A 39 13.44 6.26 1.59
C ALA A 39 13.42 6.03 0.06
N MET A 40 14.18 6.84 -0.70
CA MET A 40 14.29 6.68 -2.16
C MET A 40 15.35 5.64 -2.56
N ALA A 41 16.37 5.44 -1.73
CA ALA A 41 17.48 4.51 -1.98
C ALA A 41 17.18 3.06 -1.56
N TYR A 42 15.95 2.75 -1.11
CA TYR A 42 15.54 1.43 -0.64
C TYR A 42 15.83 0.30 -1.65
N HIS A 43 15.73 0.58 -2.95
CA HIS A 43 16.08 -0.38 -4.00
C HIS A 43 17.55 -0.81 -3.95
N ASN A 44 18.46 0.12 -3.69
CA ASN A 44 19.90 -0.16 -3.58
C ASN A 44 20.20 -0.96 -2.31
N GLU A 45 19.55 -0.62 -1.19
CA GLU A 45 19.73 -1.34 0.07
C GLU A 45 19.18 -2.78 0.04
N LEU A 46 18.06 -3.02 -0.67
CA LEU A 46 17.54 -4.37 -0.92
C LEU A 46 18.52 -5.22 -1.72
N ASN A 47 19.14 -4.65 -2.74
CA ASN A 47 20.07 -5.39 -3.58
C ASN A 47 21.35 -5.75 -2.81
N GLU A 48 21.82 -4.86 -1.93
CA GLU A 48 22.94 -5.14 -1.03
C GLU A 48 22.57 -6.10 0.12
N SER A 49 21.34 -6.08 0.64
CA SER A 49 20.91 -6.94 1.74
C SER A 49 20.82 -8.41 1.35
N LEU A 50 20.48 -8.72 0.09
CA LEU A 50 20.51 -10.07 -0.46
C LEU A 50 21.92 -10.70 -0.47
N VAL A 51 22.96 -9.86 -0.41
CA VAL A 51 24.37 -10.29 -0.36
C VAL A 51 24.89 -10.39 1.08
N MET A 52 24.20 -9.82 2.07
CA MET A 52 24.66 -9.79 3.47
C MET A 52 24.41 -11.13 4.18
N GLN A 53 25.48 -11.71 4.72
CA GLN A 53 25.46 -12.98 5.46
C GLN A 53 25.38 -12.81 6.99
N ASP A 54 25.56 -11.58 7.51
CA ASP A 54 25.57 -11.29 8.95
C ASP A 54 24.20 -10.76 9.41
N VAL A 55 23.32 -11.69 9.78
CA VAL A 55 21.95 -11.43 10.28
C VAL A 55 21.91 -11.67 11.78
N VAL A 56 21.60 -10.61 12.54
CA VAL A 56 21.38 -10.66 13.98
C VAL A 56 19.89 -10.74 14.24
N TYR A 57 19.46 -11.83 14.85
CA TYR A 57 18.08 -12.03 15.27
C TYR A 57 17.90 -11.45 16.67
N LEU A 58 17.04 -10.44 16.81
CA LEU A 58 16.53 -10.01 18.11
C LEU A 58 15.32 -10.89 18.43
N GLU A 59 15.64 -12.13 18.82
CA GLU A 59 14.72 -13.06 19.47
C GLU A 59 14.96 -12.93 20.96
N ASP A 60 14.27 -11.98 21.59
CA ASP A 60 13.88 -12.07 22.99
C ASP A 60 13.00 -10.87 23.32
N GLU A 61 12.03 -11.12 24.18
CA GLU A 61 11.13 -10.16 24.79
C GLU A 61 11.94 -9.16 25.61
N ILE A 62 12.58 -8.19 24.95
CA ILE A 62 13.03 -6.99 25.64
C ILE A 62 11.77 -6.20 25.99
N GLU A 63 11.11 -6.61 27.09
CA GLU A 63 10.17 -5.78 27.83
C GLU A 63 10.96 -4.61 28.40
N ILE A 64 11.16 -3.59 27.58
CA ILE A 64 11.51 -2.27 28.08
C ILE A 64 10.23 -1.72 28.71
N PRO A 65 10.20 -1.46 30.02
CA PRO A 65 8.96 -1.16 30.71
C PRO A 65 8.46 0.21 30.24
N LEU A 66 7.15 0.30 30.00
CA LEU A 66 6.28 1.02 30.93
C LEU A 66 4.79 0.84 30.58
N SER A 67 4.04 0.46 31.62
CA SER A 67 2.59 0.55 31.80
C SER A 67 1.71 -0.57 31.23
N SER A 68 1.80 -1.73 31.89
CA SER A 68 0.69 -2.35 32.64
C SER A 68 -0.72 -2.25 32.06
N ASN A 69 -1.20 -3.36 31.46
CA ASN A 69 -2.30 -4.20 31.97
C ASN A 69 -2.88 -5.05 30.82
N SER A 70 -2.31 -6.23 30.59
CA SER A 70 -2.97 -7.28 29.83
C SER A 70 -4.09 -7.89 30.67
N SER A 71 -5.32 -7.89 30.17
CA SER A 71 -6.31 -8.91 30.57
C SER A 71 -7.21 -9.25 29.40
N ALA A 72 -7.31 -10.56 29.17
CA ALA A 72 -7.99 -11.21 28.07
C ALA A 72 -9.52 -11.03 28.12
N SER A 73 -10.14 -10.91 26.95
CA SER A 73 -11.46 -11.46 26.59
C SER A 73 -12.08 -10.67 25.43
N GLY A 74 -12.08 -11.25 24.22
CA GLY A 74 -12.99 -10.80 23.15
C GLY A 74 -12.34 -10.83 21.77
N ASP A 75 -12.19 -12.01 21.17
CA ASP A 75 -11.57 -12.13 19.85
C ASP A 75 -12.32 -11.38 18.74
N THR A 76 -13.62 -11.15 18.86
CA THR A 76 -14.36 -10.31 17.90
C THR A 76 -14.15 -8.80 18.17
N THR A 77 -14.05 -8.42 19.44
CA THR A 77 -13.84 -7.03 19.87
C THR A 77 -12.42 -6.58 19.58
N PHE A 78 -11.43 -7.46 19.81
CA PHE A 78 -10.02 -7.21 19.53
C PHE A 78 -9.76 -7.09 18.04
N VAL A 79 -10.35 -7.97 17.21
CA VAL A 79 -10.27 -7.83 15.74
C VAL A 79 -10.93 -6.53 15.28
N ASN A 80 -12.08 -6.14 15.82
CA ASN A 80 -12.70 -4.84 15.51
C ASN A 80 -11.88 -3.65 16.01
N ILE A 81 -11.23 -3.76 17.17
CA ILE A 81 -10.31 -2.73 17.69
C ILE A 81 -9.08 -2.62 16.79
N ILE A 82 -8.47 -3.74 16.38
CA ILE A 82 -7.35 -3.77 15.45
C ILE A 82 -7.76 -3.21 14.08
N LEU A 83 -8.90 -3.62 13.54
CA LEU A 83 -9.42 -3.09 12.27
C LEU A 83 -9.65 -1.59 12.35
N LYS A 84 -10.16 -1.09 13.48
CA LYS A 84 -10.36 0.35 13.72
C LYS A 84 -9.04 1.11 13.88
N ASP A 85 -8.07 0.54 14.58
CA ASP A 85 -6.73 1.13 14.77
C ASP A 85 -5.92 1.14 13.45
N LEU A 86 -6.14 0.14 12.59
CA LEU A 86 -5.61 0.08 11.22
C LEU A 86 -6.43 0.89 10.20
N GLY A 87 -7.58 1.45 10.57
CA GLY A 87 -8.48 2.19 9.68
C GLY A 87 -9.12 1.35 8.58
N LEU A 88 -9.33 0.06 8.84
CA LEU A 88 -9.89 -0.95 7.92
C LEU A 88 -11.32 -1.38 8.30
N ASP A 89 -11.94 -0.70 9.26
CA ASP A 89 -13.31 -0.95 9.68
C ASP A 89 -14.32 -0.63 8.53
N GLU A 90 -15.44 -1.36 8.46
CA GLU A 90 -16.49 -1.14 7.45
C GLU A 90 -17.10 0.29 7.50
N ASP A 91 -17.13 0.93 8.67
CA ASP A 91 -17.59 2.31 8.90
C ASP A 91 -16.57 3.36 8.44
N THR A 92 -15.28 3.01 8.34
CA THR A 92 -14.22 3.89 7.82
C THR A 92 -14.49 4.23 6.34
N GLY A 93 -15.22 3.38 5.62
CA GLY A 93 -15.70 3.61 4.26
C GLY A 93 -14.68 3.24 3.18
N THR A 94 -15.00 3.49 1.92
CA THR A 94 -14.14 3.10 0.79
C THR A 94 -12.77 3.77 0.87
N TYR A 95 -11.70 3.10 0.41
CA TYR A 95 -10.33 3.62 0.43
C TYR A 95 -10.19 5.02 -0.23
N LEU A 96 -11.06 5.32 -1.21
CA LEU A 96 -11.12 6.61 -1.90
C LEU A 96 -11.83 7.72 -1.10
N ARG A 97 -12.52 7.39 -0.01
CA ARG A 97 -13.16 8.35 0.87
C ARG A 97 -12.12 9.27 1.53
N LYS A 98 -12.55 10.48 1.87
CA LYS A 98 -11.74 11.48 2.59
C LYS A 98 -11.27 10.92 3.93
N GLY A 99 -10.01 10.48 3.98
CA GLY A 99 -9.37 9.91 5.17
C GLY A 99 -8.87 8.48 5.00
N GLY A 100 -9.42 7.70 4.06
CA GLY A 100 -9.05 6.28 3.86
C GLY A 100 -7.66 6.10 3.27
N ARG A 101 -7.33 6.84 2.21
CA ARG A 101 -6.00 6.75 1.58
C ARG A 101 -4.91 7.47 2.40
N PRO A 102 -3.84 6.76 2.84
CA PRO A 102 -2.74 7.34 3.60
C PRO A 102 -2.05 8.52 2.90
N LYS A 103 -1.67 9.53 3.67
CA LYS A 103 -1.03 10.76 3.17
C LYS A 103 0.25 10.51 2.38
N ARG A 104 1.06 9.52 2.80
CA ARG A 104 2.31 9.15 2.13
C ARG A 104 2.13 8.86 0.63
N TYR A 105 1.04 8.17 0.26
CA TYR A 105 0.74 7.87 -1.15
C TYR A 105 0.15 9.05 -1.91
N LYS A 106 -0.53 9.98 -1.22
CA LYS A 106 -1.08 11.20 -1.85
C LYS A 106 0.03 12.18 -2.21
N TYR A 107 1.00 12.37 -1.31
CA TYR A 107 2.11 13.29 -1.57
C TYR A 107 3.03 12.77 -2.66
N THR A 108 3.40 11.49 -2.65
CA THR A 108 4.25 10.92 -3.70
C THR A 108 3.58 10.99 -5.08
N GLN A 109 2.27 10.72 -5.16
CA GLN A 109 1.51 10.88 -6.40
C GLN A 109 1.57 12.33 -6.90
N ARG A 110 1.24 13.30 -6.05
CA ARG A 110 1.26 14.73 -6.44
C ARG A 110 2.65 15.21 -6.84
N TRP A 111 3.69 14.75 -6.17
CA TRP A 111 5.07 15.10 -6.51
C TRP A 111 5.45 14.55 -7.89
N ARG A 112 5.08 13.30 -8.20
CA ARG A 112 5.28 12.72 -9.53
C ARG A 112 4.52 13.48 -10.60
N GLU A 113 3.22 13.73 -10.38
CA GLU A 113 2.36 14.47 -11.31
C GLU A 113 2.94 15.85 -11.59
N HIS A 114 3.37 16.58 -10.55
CA HIS A 114 4.02 17.88 -10.71
C HIS A 114 5.36 17.79 -11.46
N ALA A 115 6.22 16.82 -11.12
CA ALA A 115 7.52 16.64 -11.77
C ALA A 115 7.38 16.32 -13.27
N GLN A 116 6.35 15.54 -13.62
CA GLN A 116 6.05 15.14 -15.00
C GLN A 116 5.10 16.11 -15.72
N LYS A 117 4.69 17.21 -15.06
CA LYS A 117 3.71 18.19 -15.57
C LYS A 117 2.40 17.55 -16.05
N LEU A 118 1.97 16.52 -15.34
CA LEU A 118 0.69 15.84 -15.57
C LEU A 118 -0.42 16.59 -14.82
N GLU A 119 -1.65 16.45 -15.31
CA GLU A 119 -2.82 16.99 -14.61
C GLU A 119 -3.07 16.22 -13.30
N GLU A 120 -3.56 16.92 -12.28
CA GLU A 120 -3.81 16.32 -10.97
C GLU A 120 -4.84 15.19 -11.10
N GLY A 121 -4.50 14.01 -10.57
CA GLY A 121 -5.38 12.83 -10.63
C GLY A 121 -5.15 11.93 -11.85
N THR A 122 -4.21 12.26 -12.74
CA THR A 122 -3.83 11.40 -13.87
C THR A 122 -3.21 10.09 -13.38
N SER A 123 -2.43 10.12 -12.29
CA SER A 123 -1.73 8.93 -11.74
C SER A 123 -2.65 8.05 -10.88
N SER A 124 -3.78 7.64 -11.45
CA SER A 124 -4.80 6.85 -10.75
C SER A 124 -4.53 5.33 -10.75
N GLU A 125 -3.39 4.90 -11.30
CA GLU A 125 -2.86 3.51 -11.23
C GLU A 125 -2.75 3.05 -9.79
N THR A 126 -2.22 3.94 -8.95
CA THR A 126 -2.01 3.74 -7.51
C THR A 126 -3.30 3.46 -6.73
N THR A 127 -4.46 3.67 -7.36
CA THR A 127 -5.78 3.43 -6.78
C THR A 127 -6.56 2.33 -7.49
N PHE A 128 -5.92 1.59 -8.41
CA PHE A 128 -6.56 0.56 -9.21
C PHE A 128 -7.33 -0.46 -8.35
N TRP A 129 -6.66 -1.14 -7.43
CA TRP A 129 -7.28 -2.15 -6.57
C TRP A 129 -8.43 -1.60 -5.73
N SER A 130 -8.30 -0.35 -5.28
CA SER A 130 -9.35 0.34 -4.55
C SER A 130 -10.60 0.56 -5.38
N LYS A 131 -10.45 0.93 -6.67
CA LYS A 131 -11.56 1.04 -7.61
C LYS A 131 -12.20 -0.34 -7.85
N VAL A 132 -11.41 -1.38 -8.06
CA VAL A 132 -11.91 -2.76 -8.26
C VAL A 132 -12.76 -3.23 -7.09
N GLU A 133 -12.28 -3.06 -5.86
CA GLU A 133 -13.02 -3.44 -4.65
C GLU A 133 -14.32 -2.65 -4.49
N GLU A 134 -14.33 -1.37 -4.84
CA GLU A 134 -15.55 -0.55 -4.79
C GLU A 134 -16.57 -0.97 -5.87
N LEU A 135 -16.11 -1.33 -7.07
CA LEU A 135 -16.95 -1.79 -8.16
C LEU A 135 -17.54 -3.18 -7.88
N LYS A 136 -16.77 -4.06 -7.23
CA LYS A 136 -17.22 -5.40 -6.83
C LYS A 136 -18.44 -5.38 -5.89
N ARG A 137 -18.59 -4.33 -5.08
CA ARG A 137 -19.72 -4.17 -4.14
C ARG A 137 -21.00 -3.64 -4.80
N LYS A 138 -20.94 -3.16 -6.05
CA LYS A 138 -22.05 -2.50 -6.74
C LYS A 138 -22.66 -3.40 -7.81
N THR A 139 -23.92 -3.16 -8.15
CA THR A 139 -24.63 -3.85 -9.23
C THR A 139 -24.17 -3.35 -10.61
N TYR A 140 -24.04 -4.28 -11.56
CA TYR A 140 -23.53 -4.04 -12.92
C TYR A 140 -24.15 -2.83 -13.64
N GLU A 141 -25.47 -2.63 -13.54
CA GLU A 141 -26.16 -1.53 -14.22
C GLU A 141 -25.66 -0.14 -13.81
N LYS A 142 -25.21 0.02 -12.55
CA LYS A 142 -24.73 1.30 -12.03
C LYS A 142 -23.25 1.56 -12.35
N ILE A 143 -22.50 0.50 -12.67
CA ILE A 143 -21.04 0.55 -12.82
C ILE A 143 -20.58 0.35 -14.27
N LYS A 144 -21.49 0.11 -15.20
CA LYS A 144 -21.14 -0.19 -16.60
C LYS A 144 -20.22 0.86 -17.23
N GLU A 145 -20.47 2.16 -17.01
CA GLU A 145 -19.61 3.24 -17.51
C GLU A 145 -18.25 3.25 -16.79
N GLN A 146 -18.25 3.12 -15.46
CA GLN A 146 -17.03 3.09 -14.65
C GLN A 146 -16.12 1.90 -14.98
N ILE A 147 -16.70 0.77 -15.37
CA ILE A 147 -15.96 -0.40 -15.82
C ILE A 147 -15.26 -0.09 -17.15
N ILE A 148 -15.97 0.50 -18.12
CA ILE A 148 -15.39 0.84 -19.43
C ILE A 148 -14.23 1.83 -19.25
N ASP A 149 -14.40 2.84 -18.41
CA ASP A 149 -13.35 3.81 -18.09
C ASP A 149 -12.15 3.13 -17.40
N LEU A 150 -12.42 2.22 -16.46
CA LEU A 150 -11.37 1.46 -15.77
C LEU A 150 -10.61 0.56 -16.74
N GLU A 151 -11.29 -0.12 -17.66
CA GLU A 151 -10.63 -0.95 -18.67
C GLU A 151 -9.71 -0.13 -19.58
N LYS A 152 -10.18 1.04 -20.02
CA LYS A 152 -9.38 1.96 -20.84
C LYS A 152 -8.14 2.42 -20.07
N GLN A 153 -8.30 2.80 -18.80
CA GLN A 153 -7.21 3.18 -17.92
C GLN A 153 -6.21 2.03 -17.74
N VAL A 154 -6.68 0.82 -17.43
CA VAL A 154 -5.82 -0.36 -17.27
C VAL A 154 -5.01 -0.64 -18.53
N LYS A 155 -5.61 -0.52 -19.71
CA LYS A 155 -4.89 -0.67 -20.97
C LYS A 155 -3.77 0.36 -21.10
N GLU A 156 -4.05 1.64 -20.85
CA GLU A 156 -3.04 2.71 -20.90
C GLU A 156 -1.92 2.49 -19.86
N TRP A 157 -2.25 1.98 -18.67
CA TRP A 157 -1.29 1.72 -17.60
C TRP A 157 -0.37 0.55 -17.90
N VAL A 158 -0.89 -0.48 -18.55
CA VAL A 158 -0.11 -1.63 -19.00
C VAL A 158 0.82 -1.23 -20.13
N GLU A 159 0.36 -0.40 -21.07
CA GLU A 159 1.19 0.16 -22.15
C GLU A 159 2.32 1.06 -21.62
N LYS A 160 2.09 1.76 -20.50
CA LYS A 160 3.09 2.63 -19.83
C LYS A 160 3.95 1.89 -18.79
N GLU A 161 3.78 0.58 -18.63
CA GLU A 161 4.44 -0.24 -17.60
C GLU A 161 4.23 0.27 -16.15
N GLU A 162 3.14 1.00 -15.90
CA GLU A 162 2.80 1.50 -14.56
C GLU A 162 2.05 0.46 -13.71
N VAL A 163 1.43 -0.52 -14.37
CA VAL A 163 0.74 -1.66 -13.76
C VAL A 163 1.35 -2.96 -14.29
N GLY A 164 1.72 -3.85 -13.37
CA GLY A 164 2.32 -5.13 -13.71
C GLY A 164 1.33 -6.10 -14.37
N THR A 165 1.89 -7.15 -14.98
CA THR A 165 1.09 -8.24 -15.56
C THR A 165 0.44 -9.13 -14.49
N ASP A 166 0.76 -8.91 -13.21
CA ASP A 166 0.20 -9.60 -12.05
C ASP A 166 -1.32 -9.39 -11.91
N VAL A 167 -1.82 -8.26 -12.41
CA VAL A 167 -3.26 -7.97 -12.47
C VAL A 167 -4.03 -8.99 -13.31
N PHE A 168 -3.40 -9.58 -14.34
CA PHE A 168 -4.02 -10.52 -15.26
C PHE A 168 -3.88 -12.00 -14.85
N LEU A 169 -3.31 -12.29 -13.67
CA LEU A 169 -3.21 -13.66 -13.18
C LEU A 169 -4.62 -14.28 -12.99
N GLU A 170 -4.80 -15.55 -13.34
CA GLU A 170 -6.12 -16.19 -13.35
C GLU A 170 -6.86 -16.14 -12.00
N LYS A 171 -6.11 -16.10 -10.90
CA LYS A 171 -6.57 -16.02 -9.50
C LYS A 171 -6.48 -14.61 -8.92
N SER A 172 -6.21 -13.59 -9.73
CA SER A 172 -6.25 -12.22 -9.25
C SER A 172 -7.70 -11.84 -8.94
N THR A 173 -7.90 -11.03 -7.90
CA THR A 173 -9.23 -10.57 -7.51
C THR A 173 -9.94 -9.85 -8.66
N PHE A 174 -9.17 -9.18 -9.53
CA PHE A 174 -9.69 -8.50 -10.71
C PHE A 174 -10.20 -9.50 -11.75
N VAL A 175 -9.45 -10.55 -12.07
CA VAL A 175 -9.85 -11.55 -13.07
C VAL A 175 -11.04 -12.38 -12.58
N GLU A 176 -11.04 -12.78 -11.32
CA GLU A 176 -12.17 -13.51 -10.73
C GLU A 176 -13.45 -12.67 -10.76
N TRP A 177 -13.38 -11.41 -10.33
CA TRP A 177 -14.49 -10.49 -10.42
C TRP A 177 -14.92 -10.25 -11.88
N TRP A 178 -13.97 -10.04 -12.79
CA TRP A 178 -14.23 -9.84 -14.22
C TRP A 178 -15.01 -11.00 -14.84
N LYS A 179 -14.69 -12.25 -14.47
CA LYS A 179 -15.38 -13.45 -14.93
C LYS A 179 -16.85 -13.49 -14.48
N THR A 180 -17.20 -12.87 -13.35
CA THR A 180 -18.60 -12.75 -12.89
C THR A 180 -19.44 -11.77 -13.70
N ILE A 181 -18.81 -10.89 -14.48
CA ILE A 181 -19.51 -9.88 -15.30
C ILE A 181 -20.16 -10.53 -16.53
N SER A 182 -21.28 -9.92 -16.97
CA SER A 182 -22.07 -10.33 -18.13
C SER A 182 -21.19 -10.66 -19.35
N LYS A 183 -21.44 -11.83 -19.95
CA LYS A 183 -20.73 -12.30 -21.15
C LYS A 183 -20.81 -11.29 -22.31
N LYS A 184 -21.92 -10.54 -22.42
CA LYS A 184 -22.11 -9.51 -23.46
C LYS A 184 -21.14 -8.33 -23.33
N HIS A 185 -20.73 -8.01 -22.11
CA HIS A 185 -19.78 -6.95 -21.83
C HIS A 185 -18.34 -7.41 -22.11
N ARG A 186 -17.99 -8.61 -21.63
CA ARG A 186 -16.68 -9.22 -21.86
C ARG A 186 -16.32 -9.37 -23.33
N SER A 187 -17.30 -9.68 -24.18
CA SER A 187 -17.08 -9.77 -25.63
C SER A 187 -16.70 -8.43 -26.29
N LYS A 188 -17.10 -7.30 -25.70
CA LYS A 188 -16.87 -5.94 -26.19
C LYS A 188 -15.73 -5.21 -25.47
N SER A 189 -15.22 -5.80 -24.39
CA SER A 189 -14.16 -5.23 -23.57
C SER A 189 -12.82 -5.17 -24.31
N CYS A 190 -12.05 -4.13 -24.03
CA CYS A 190 -10.71 -3.97 -24.60
C CYS A 190 -9.66 -4.86 -23.92
N LEU A 191 -9.98 -5.47 -22.77
CA LEU A 191 -9.08 -6.36 -22.03
C LEU A 191 -9.24 -7.85 -22.40
N ARG A 192 -10.12 -8.18 -23.35
CA ARG A 192 -10.35 -9.57 -23.83
C ARG A 192 -9.08 -10.26 -24.34
N VAL A 193 -8.07 -9.50 -24.75
CA VAL A 193 -6.80 -10.06 -25.25
C VAL A 193 -5.86 -10.47 -24.10
N HIS A 194 -6.06 -9.90 -22.91
CA HIS A 194 -5.22 -10.11 -21.73
C HIS A 194 -5.89 -10.94 -20.61
N LEU A 195 -7.20 -11.22 -20.72
CA LEU A 195 -8.06 -11.93 -19.74
C LEU A 195 -8.88 -13.04 -20.39
#